data_AF-A0A518KCB9-F1
#
_entry.id   AF-A0A518KCB9-F1
#
_cell.length_a   1.000
_cell.length_b   1.000
_cell.length_c   1.000
_cell.angle_alpha   90.00
_cell.angle_beta   90.00
_cell.angle_gamma   90.00
#
_symmetry.space_group_name_H-M   'P 1'
#
loop_
_entity.id
_entity.type
_entity.pdbx_description
1 polymer ?
#
loop_
_entity_poly.entity_id
_entity_poly.type
_entity_poly.pdbx_seq_one_letter_code
_entity_poly.pdbx_strand_id
1 'polypeptide(L)'
;MARKHLLRRQTLSAALLLSALATSPTWGEDDGWIEFGDAPQQQEQGWMIPPEQFDQWVFQHASNIQGQRKEFETKLALAIDNVNDVCQLTEEQRLTLRLAGEIEINRYFAKYKQVKAYYIKTKPDQNNFNDIWQLIQPLQQIAQVGLFGEDSALVKASQEMLKGEQRSRLRELEKERRDYRYRALVEAYVMLFDDVAPLSSTQRERLVAVLLENTWPPNVFGTNDQHYIMHQSSLLSRKKIEKAVDGPLLDLVYDTFQKGKGYKSFLESQGIKPYAEEDE
;
A
#
# COMPACT_ATOMS: atom_id res chain seq x y z
N MET A 1 -34.93 29.98 -17.82
CA MET A 1 -34.48 28.63 -18.27
C MET A 1 -33.62 28.03 -17.17
N ALA A 2 -34.19 27.12 -16.37
CA ALA A 2 -33.54 26.53 -15.20
C ALA A 2 -33.06 25.10 -15.53
N ARG A 3 -31.75 24.86 -15.50
CA ARG A 3 -31.16 23.51 -15.65
C ARG A 3 -31.02 22.85 -14.27
N LYS A 4 -31.88 21.86 -14.02
CA LYS A 4 -31.72 20.88 -12.94
C LYS A 4 -30.65 19.86 -13.37
N HIS A 5 -29.53 19.78 -12.66
CA HIS A 5 -28.59 18.67 -12.80
C HIS A 5 -28.93 17.58 -11.78
N LEU A 6 -29.39 16.43 -12.29
CA LEU A 6 -29.51 15.18 -11.54
C LEU A 6 -28.12 14.59 -11.32
N LEU A 7 -27.71 14.42 -10.06
CA LEU A 7 -26.55 13.60 -9.68
C LEU A 7 -26.99 12.13 -9.55
N ARG A 8 -26.47 11.30 -10.45
CA ARG A 8 -26.66 9.85 -10.50
C ARG A 8 -25.63 9.21 -9.58
N ARG A 9 -26.05 8.77 -8.38
CA ARG A 9 -25.20 7.99 -7.46
C ARG A 9 -24.90 6.62 -8.08
N GLN A 10 -23.64 6.36 -8.39
CA GLN A 10 -23.14 5.01 -8.68
C GLN A 10 -22.65 4.40 -7.36
N THR A 11 -23.26 3.30 -6.96
CA THR A 11 -22.83 2.46 -5.84
C THR A 11 -21.72 1.54 -6.33
N LEU A 12 -20.48 1.78 -5.88
CA LEU A 12 -19.39 0.83 -6.00
C LEU A 12 -19.43 -0.11 -4.79
N SER A 13 -19.85 -1.35 -5.02
CA SER A 13 -19.74 -2.44 -4.05
C SER A 13 -18.30 -2.93 -4.00
N ALA A 14 -17.60 -2.66 -2.90
CA ALA A 14 -16.33 -3.29 -2.58
C ALA A 14 -16.61 -4.64 -1.90
N ALA A 15 -16.28 -5.74 -2.60
CA ALA A 15 -16.32 -7.07 -2.02
C ALA A 15 -15.00 -7.32 -1.26
N LEU A 16 -15.08 -7.40 0.07
CA LEU A 16 -13.98 -7.77 0.95
C LEU A 16 -14.01 -9.30 1.16
N LEU A 17 -12.95 -9.98 0.72
CA LEU A 17 -12.74 -11.41 0.90
C LEU A 17 -12.37 -11.68 2.37
N LEU A 18 -13.32 -12.22 3.12
CA LEU A 18 -13.11 -12.80 4.46
C LEU A 18 -12.61 -14.24 4.31
N SER A 19 -11.35 -14.46 4.71
CA SER A 19 -10.75 -15.78 4.87
C SER A 19 -11.36 -16.48 6.07
N ALA A 20 -12.38 -17.31 5.85
CA ALA A 20 -12.91 -18.21 6.87
C ALA A 20 -11.92 -19.37 7.08
N LEU A 21 -11.40 -19.50 8.31
CA LEU A 21 -10.67 -20.68 8.77
C LEU A 21 -11.67 -21.85 8.89
N ALA A 22 -11.73 -22.68 7.86
CA ALA A 22 -12.43 -23.96 7.91
C ALA A 22 -11.56 -24.99 8.63
N THR A 23 -12.13 -25.57 9.68
CA THR A 23 -11.64 -26.71 10.45
C THR A 23 -11.35 -27.92 9.55
N SER A 24 -10.21 -28.56 9.77
CA SER A 24 -9.78 -29.78 9.07
C SER A 24 -10.78 -30.94 9.26
N PRO A 25 -11.07 -31.74 8.22
CA PRO A 25 -11.79 -32.99 8.40
C PRO A 25 -10.87 -34.04 9.05
N THR A 26 -11.42 -34.74 10.03
CA THR A 26 -10.90 -36.00 10.57
C THR A 26 -11.04 -37.09 9.51
N TRP A 27 -9.92 -37.66 9.08
CA TRP A 27 -9.89 -38.80 8.16
C TRP A 27 -10.08 -40.09 8.96
N GLY A 28 -11.11 -40.86 8.59
CA GLY A 28 -11.33 -42.21 9.08
C GLY A 28 -10.40 -43.21 8.39
N GLU A 29 -9.97 -44.19 9.16
CA GLU A 29 -9.16 -45.34 8.76
C GLU A 29 -9.96 -46.22 7.77
N ASP A 30 -9.40 -46.43 6.57
CA ASP A 30 -9.82 -47.47 5.63
C ASP A 30 -8.59 -48.30 5.27
N ASP A 31 -8.56 -49.52 5.80
CA ASP A 31 -7.51 -50.52 5.66
C ASP A 31 -7.60 -51.22 4.29
N GLY A 32 -7.31 -50.47 3.22
CA GLY A 32 -7.15 -50.99 1.87
C GLY A 32 -5.69 -51.27 1.53
N TRP A 33 -5.28 -52.53 1.52
CA TRP A 33 -3.98 -52.95 0.98
C TRP A 33 -3.90 -52.64 -0.52
N ILE A 34 -3.12 -51.62 -0.88
CA ILE A 34 -2.79 -51.28 -2.27
C ILE A 34 -1.50 -52.00 -2.65
N GLU A 35 -1.54 -52.79 -3.71
CA GLU A 35 -0.36 -53.41 -4.33
C GLU A 35 0.64 -52.32 -4.74
N PHE A 36 1.86 -52.38 -4.18
CA PHE A 36 2.99 -51.53 -4.57
C PHE A 36 3.46 -51.91 -5.97
N GLY A 37 2.77 -51.43 -7.00
CA GLY A 37 3.36 -51.31 -8.32
C GLY A 37 4.57 -50.38 -8.24
N ASP A 38 5.67 -50.75 -8.90
CA ASP A 38 6.91 -49.99 -8.95
C ASP A 38 6.61 -48.49 -9.07
N ALA A 39 7.00 -47.73 -8.02
CA ALA A 39 6.78 -46.30 -7.99
C ALA A 39 7.36 -45.71 -9.29
N PRO A 40 6.56 -45.00 -10.10
CA PRO A 40 7.09 -44.39 -11.31
C PRO A 40 8.27 -43.54 -10.88
N GLN A 41 9.46 -43.87 -11.39
CA GLN A 41 10.64 -43.02 -11.26
C GLN A 41 10.21 -41.66 -11.79
N GLN A 42 9.92 -40.73 -10.88
CA GLN A 42 9.66 -39.35 -11.22
C GLN A 42 10.95 -38.89 -11.87
N GLN A 43 10.94 -38.85 -13.21
CA GLN A 43 11.92 -38.11 -13.96
C GLN A 43 11.90 -36.73 -13.33
N GLU A 44 13.00 -36.36 -12.66
CA GLU A 44 13.30 -34.99 -12.30
C GLU A 44 13.28 -34.22 -13.61
N GLN A 45 12.09 -33.77 -14.01
CA GLN A 45 11.92 -32.84 -15.12
C GLN A 45 12.70 -31.63 -14.66
N GLY A 46 13.92 -31.52 -15.17
CA GLY A 46 14.92 -30.57 -14.69
C GLY A 46 14.23 -29.25 -14.49
N TRP A 47 14.09 -28.86 -13.22
CA TRP A 47 13.40 -27.66 -12.82
C TRP A 47 14.25 -26.49 -13.29
N MET A 48 14.12 -26.15 -14.56
CA MET A 48 14.88 -25.13 -15.24
C MET A 48 13.88 -24.14 -15.79
N ILE A 49 13.70 -23.07 -15.05
CA ILE A 49 12.69 -22.09 -15.38
C ILE A 49 13.22 -21.19 -16.49
N PRO A 50 12.50 -21.08 -17.63
CA PRO A 50 12.94 -20.27 -18.75
C PRO A 50 13.22 -18.81 -18.32
N PRO A 51 14.27 -18.15 -18.84
CA PRO A 51 14.57 -16.75 -18.54
C PRO A 51 13.43 -15.77 -18.82
N GLU A 52 12.45 -16.16 -19.63
CA GLU A 52 11.23 -15.40 -19.93
C GLU A 52 10.27 -15.35 -18.75
N GLN A 53 10.21 -16.41 -17.93
CA GLN A 53 9.39 -16.43 -16.72
C GLN A 53 9.95 -15.54 -15.61
N PHE A 54 11.26 -15.27 -15.63
CA PHE A 54 11.90 -14.34 -14.69
C PHE A 54 11.24 -12.95 -14.75
N ASP A 55 10.88 -12.49 -15.95
CA ASP A 55 10.28 -11.17 -16.14
C ASP A 55 8.88 -11.10 -15.52
N GLN A 56 8.13 -12.20 -15.58
CA GLN A 56 6.80 -12.30 -14.97
C GLN A 56 6.89 -12.29 -13.44
N TRP A 57 7.92 -12.88 -12.86
CA TRP A 57 8.12 -12.83 -11.40
C TRP A 57 8.42 -11.43 -10.89
N VAL A 58 9.23 -10.66 -11.63
CA VAL A 58 9.58 -9.31 -11.22
C VAL A 58 8.43 -8.34 -11.49
N PHE A 59 7.84 -8.37 -12.69
CA PHE A 59 6.93 -7.32 -13.15
C PHE A 59 5.44 -7.63 -12.99
N GLN A 60 5.07 -8.87 -12.65
CA GLN A 60 3.69 -9.32 -12.43
C GLN A 60 2.71 -8.75 -13.47
N HIS A 61 2.04 -7.65 -13.14
CA HIS A 61 1.05 -6.94 -13.96
C HIS A 61 1.57 -6.44 -15.32
N ALA A 62 2.80 -5.93 -15.39
CA ALA A 62 3.31 -5.33 -16.63
C ALA A 62 3.78 -6.37 -17.66
N SER A 63 3.84 -7.65 -17.26
CA SER A 63 4.21 -8.83 -18.07
C SER A 63 5.62 -8.85 -18.68
N ASN A 64 6.21 -7.70 -19.00
CA ASN A 64 7.54 -7.58 -19.60
C ASN A 64 8.24 -6.25 -19.27
N ILE A 65 9.53 -6.17 -19.61
CA ILE A 65 10.41 -5.02 -19.35
C ILE A 65 9.88 -3.72 -19.98
N GLN A 66 9.39 -3.79 -21.23
CA GLN A 66 8.93 -2.61 -21.96
C GLN A 66 7.65 -2.04 -21.35
N GLY A 67 6.72 -2.92 -20.94
CA GLY A 67 5.51 -2.55 -20.22
C GLY A 67 5.83 -1.84 -18.91
N GLN A 68 6.72 -2.43 -18.09
CA GLN A 68 7.10 -1.83 -16.81
C GLN A 68 7.80 -0.48 -16.99
N ARG A 69 8.69 -0.37 -17.99
CA ARG A 69 9.38 0.89 -18.30
C ARG A 69 8.39 1.98 -18.68
N LYS A 70 7.46 1.68 -19.58
CA LYS A 70 6.41 2.61 -19.99
C LYS A 70 5.52 3.03 -18.81
N GLU A 71 5.21 2.11 -17.91
CA GLU A 71 4.46 2.43 -16.69
C GLU A 71 5.24 3.43 -15.82
N PHE A 72 6.54 3.21 -15.60
CA PHE A 72 7.36 4.16 -14.85
C PHE A 72 7.50 5.52 -15.55
N GLU A 73 7.68 5.55 -16.87
CA GLU A 73 7.72 6.79 -17.65
C GLU A 73 6.39 7.56 -17.56
N THR A 74 5.27 6.84 -17.56
CA THR A 74 3.93 7.44 -17.38
C THR A 74 3.78 8.01 -15.98
N LYS A 75 4.18 7.27 -14.93
CA LYS A 75 4.18 7.76 -13.55
C LYS A 75 5.08 8.98 -13.38
N LEU A 76 6.23 9.03 -14.05
CA LEU A 76 7.14 10.17 -14.03
C LEU A 76 6.49 11.41 -14.64
N ALA A 77 5.90 11.28 -15.83
CA ALA A 77 5.21 12.37 -16.49
C ALA A 77 4.09 12.94 -15.60
N LEU A 78 3.23 12.08 -15.04
CA LEU A 78 2.17 12.48 -14.12
C LEU A 78 2.70 13.15 -12.85
N ALA A 79 3.81 12.67 -12.29
CA ALA A 79 4.41 13.29 -11.11
C ALA A 79 4.89 14.72 -11.42
N ILE A 80 5.54 14.92 -12.57
CA ILE A 80 6.02 16.23 -13.01
C ILE A 80 4.85 17.17 -13.33
N ASP A 81 3.83 16.68 -14.02
CA ASP A 81 2.63 17.46 -14.35
C ASP A 81 1.91 17.93 -13.08
N ASN A 82 1.76 17.04 -12.09
CA ASN A 82 1.18 17.38 -10.79
C ASN A 82 1.94 18.51 -10.08
N VAL A 83 3.28 18.47 -10.10
CA VAL A 83 4.10 19.55 -9.51
C VAL A 83 3.99 20.82 -10.35
N ASN A 84 3.96 20.69 -11.68
CA ASN A 84 3.82 21.82 -12.60
C ASN A 84 2.51 22.58 -12.41
N ASP A 85 1.39 21.87 -12.26
CA ASP A 85 0.08 22.50 -12.08
C ASP A 85 0.02 23.40 -10.85
N VAL A 86 0.73 23.01 -9.78
CA VAL A 86 0.73 23.72 -8.48
C VAL A 86 1.82 24.79 -8.41
N CYS A 87 3.03 24.46 -8.85
CA CYS A 87 4.21 25.31 -8.70
C CYS A 87 4.52 26.17 -9.92
N GLN A 88 3.87 25.92 -11.07
CA GLN A 88 4.13 26.60 -12.35
C GLN A 88 5.62 26.51 -12.72
N LEU A 89 6.10 25.30 -13.00
CA LEU A 89 7.52 25.02 -13.18
C LEU A 89 8.08 25.73 -14.42
N THR A 90 9.31 26.23 -14.30
CA THR A 90 10.09 26.68 -15.46
C THR A 90 10.53 25.48 -16.32
N GLU A 91 10.94 25.73 -17.56
CA GLU A 91 11.44 24.66 -18.43
C GLU A 91 12.68 23.97 -17.85
N GLU A 92 13.56 24.75 -17.22
CA GLU A 92 14.76 24.24 -16.55
C GLU A 92 14.42 23.33 -15.37
N GLN A 93 13.45 23.74 -14.53
CA GLN A 93 12.97 22.92 -13.42
C GLN A 93 12.35 21.62 -13.95
N ARG A 94 11.49 21.70 -14.99
CA ARG A 94 10.84 20.53 -15.58
C ARG A 94 11.85 19.54 -16.17
N LEU A 95 12.85 20.05 -16.89
CA LEU A 95 13.93 19.24 -17.46
C LEU A 95 14.74 18.55 -16.35
N THR A 96 15.07 19.27 -15.26
CA THR A 96 15.82 18.73 -14.13
C THR A 96 15.06 17.60 -13.44
N LEU A 97 13.78 17.80 -13.14
CA LEU A 97 12.93 16.75 -12.56
C LEU A 97 12.81 15.53 -13.47
N ARG A 98 12.65 15.76 -14.78
CA ARG A 98 12.61 14.68 -15.77
C ARG A 98 13.89 13.87 -15.77
N LEU A 99 15.05 14.53 -15.82
CA LEU A 99 16.35 13.85 -15.79
C LEU A 99 16.55 13.05 -14.49
N ALA A 100 16.16 13.62 -13.34
CA ALA A 100 16.23 12.92 -12.07
C ALA A 100 15.41 11.61 -12.08
N GLY A 101 14.16 11.67 -12.56
CA GLY A 101 13.31 10.49 -12.70
C GLY A 101 13.82 9.47 -13.72
N GLU A 102 14.30 9.92 -14.89
CA GLU A 102 14.88 9.05 -15.92
C GLU A 102 16.14 8.31 -15.41
N ILE A 103 16.99 8.98 -14.63
CA ILE A 103 18.15 8.35 -13.99
C ILE A 103 17.70 7.25 -13.04
N GLU A 104 16.66 7.48 -12.26
CA GLU A 104 16.13 6.49 -11.30
C GLU A 104 15.52 5.27 -11.99
N ILE A 105 14.74 5.48 -13.05
CA ILE A 105 14.25 4.41 -13.94
C ILE A 105 15.43 3.59 -14.47
N ASN A 106 16.48 4.25 -14.96
CA ASN A 106 17.64 3.57 -15.51
C ASN A 106 18.43 2.80 -14.44
N ARG A 107 18.58 3.34 -13.23
CA ARG A 107 19.20 2.65 -12.08
C ARG A 107 18.43 1.38 -11.72
N TYR A 108 17.10 1.45 -11.67
CA TYR A 108 16.26 0.27 -11.43
C TYR A 108 16.49 -0.82 -12.47
N PHE A 109 16.42 -0.47 -13.77
CA PHE A 109 16.63 -1.45 -14.83
C PHE A 109 18.06 -1.97 -14.92
N ALA A 110 19.06 -1.18 -14.51
CA ALA A 110 20.43 -1.66 -14.38
C ALA A 110 20.52 -2.74 -13.29
N LYS A 111 19.92 -2.52 -12.11
CA LYS A 111 19.87 -3.52 -11.04
C LYS A 111 19.12 -4.77 -11.47
N TYR A 112 17.96 -4.62 -12.11
CA TYR A 112 17.21 -5.74 -12.67
C TYR A 112 18.04 -6.57 -13.66
N LYS A 113 18.76 -5.92 -14.59
CA LYS A 113 19.65 -6.61 -15.55
C LYS A 113 20.76 -7.39 -14.84
N GLN A 114 21.33 -6.85 -13.77
CA GLN A 114 22.33 -7.55 -12.96
C GLN A 114 21.74 -8.81 -12.31
N VAL A 115 20.56 -8.71 -11.69
CA VAL A 115 19.89 -9.88 -11.07
C VAL A 115 19.52 -10.92 -12.12
N LYS A 116 18.99 -10.50 -13.28
CA LYS A 116 18.67 -11.42 -14.39
C LYS A 116 19.91 -12.10 -14.95
N ALA A 117 21.01 -11.37 -15.13
CA ALA A 117 22.27 -11.94 -15.58
C ALA A 117 22.84 -12.94 -14.57
N TYR A 118 22.72 -12.64 -13.27
CA TYR A 118 23.10 -13.56 -12.20
C TYR A 118 22.26 -14.85 -12.27
N TYR A 119 20.93 -14.74 -12.37
CA TYR A 119 20.03 -15.88 -12.56
C TYR A 119 20.40 -16.76 -13.76
N ILE A 120 20.62 -16.16 -14.93
CA ILE A 120 20.98 -16.89 -16.17
C ILE A 120 22.33 -17.62 -16.00
N LYS A 121 23.28 -16.99 -15.31
CA LYS A 121 24.62 -17.54 -15.09
C LYS A 121 24.60 -18.69 -14.08
N THR A 122 23.89 -18.55 -12.97
CA THR A 122 23.87 -19.55 -11.91
C THR A 122 22.94 -20.71 -12.19
N LYS A 123 21.87 -20.50 -12.96
CA LYS A 123 20.82 -21.51 -13.23
C LYS A 123 20.45 -22.25 -11.93
N PRO A 124 20.00 -21.52 -10.90
CA PRO A 124 19.78 -22.08 -9.58
C PRO A 124 18.84 -23.29 -9.69
N ASP A 125 19.21 -24.39 -9.04
CA ASP A 125 18.30 -25.50 -8.82
C ASP A 125 17.28 -25.12 -7.72
N GLN A 126 16.39 -26.07 -7.40
CA GLN A 126 15.37 -25.87 -6.38
C GLN A 126 15.95 -25.53 -5.00
N ASN A 127 17.15 -26.01 -4.69
CA ASN A 127 17.82 -25.78 -3.40
C ASN A 127 18.39 -24.37 -3.29
N ASN A 128 18.88 -23.79 -4.40
CA ASN A 128 19.51 -22.48 -4.44
C ASN A 128 18.55 -21.35 -4.88
N PHE A 129 17.30 -21.67 -5.20
CA PHE A 129 16.34 -20.68 -5.67
C PHE A 129 16.03 -19.58 -4.64
N ASN A 130 16.08 -19.93 -3.35
CA ASN A 130 15.82 -18.99 -2.27
C ASN A 130 16.75 -17.76 -2.33
N ASP A 131 18.00 -17.95 -2.75
CA ASP A 131 18.98 -16.87 -2.86
C ASP A 131 18.62 -15.89 -3.98
N ILE A 132 18.12 -16.40 -5.11
CA ILE A 132 17.59 -15.55 -6.19
C ILE A 132 16.31 -14.84 -5.75
N TRP A 133 15.45 -15.54 -5.02
CA TRP A 133 14.19 -14.96 -4.55
C TRP A 133 14.42 -13.73 -3.66
N GLN A 134 15.44 -13.76 -2.79
CA GLN A 134 15.84 -12.63 -1.97
C GLN A 134 16.30 -11.42 -2.80
N LEU A 135 16.88 -11.64 -3.98
CA LEU A 135 17.27 -10.56 -4.90
C LEU A 135 16.08 -10.02 -5.72
N ILE A 136 15.10 -10.86 -6.05
CA ILE A 136 13.89 -10.49 -6.79
C ILE A 136 12.94 -9.66 -5.92
N GLN A 137 12.76 -10.05 -4.66
CA GLN A 137 11.80 -9.45 -3.71
C GLN A 137 11.83 -7.90 -3.71
N PRO A 138 13.00 -7.24 -3.53
CA PRO A 138 13.06 -5.78 -3.56
C PRO A 138 12.68 -5.17 -4.91
N LEU A 139 13.01 -5.83 -6.04
CA LEU A 139 12.67 -5.34 -7.37
C LEU A 139 11.16 -5.40 -7.62
N GLN A 140 10.52 -6.45 -7.12
CA GLN A 140 9.08 -6.64 -7.18
C GLN A 140 8.34 -5.60 -6.32
N GLN A 141 8.81 -5.36 -5.09
CA GLN A 141 8.26 -4.33 -4.22
C GLN A 141 8.32 -2.95 -4.88
N ILE A 142 9.47 -2.58 -5.45
CA ILE A 142 9.62 -1.32 -6.19
C ILE A 142 8.72 -1.27 -7.43
N ALA A 143 8.56 -2.37 -8.17
CA ALA A 143 7.67 -2.42 -9.33
C ALA A 143 6.19 -2.18 -8.94
N GLN A 144 5.74 -2.78 -7.83
CA GLN A 144 4.38 -2.67 -7.34
C GLN A 144 4.10 -1.29 -6.72
N VAL A 145 4.98 -0.81 -5.84
CA VAL A 145 4.79 0.46 -5.13
C VAL A 145 5.04 1.65 -6.07
N GLY A 146 6.03 1.54 -6.96
CA GLY A 146 6.52 2.61 -7.82
C GLY A 146 7.92 3.09 -7.41
N LEU A 147 8.57 3.81 -8.33
CA LEU A 147 9.93 4.34 -8.13
C LEU A 147 9.98 5.64 -7.32
N PHE A 148 8.94 6.47 -7.43
CA PHE A 148 9.00 7.87 -7.00
C PHE A 148 8.42 8.05 -5.59
N GLY A 149 9.02 7.34 -4.63
CA GLY A 149 8.72 7.52 -3.20
C GLY A 149 9.42 8.74 -2.60
N GLU A 150 9.23 8.94 -1.29
CA GLU A 150 9.82 10.04 -0.50
C GLU A 150 11.35 10.13 -0.64
N ASP A 151 12.03 8.98 -0.70
CA ASP A 151 13.48 8.89 -0.83
C ASP A 151 14.00 9.01 -2.27
N SER A 152 13.11 9.17 -3.24
CA SER A 152 13.45 9.15 -4.67
C SER A 152 14.32 10.34 -5.08
N ALA A 153 15.10 10.16 -6.14
CA ALA A 153 15.90 11.24 -6.70
C ALA A 153 15.00 12.37 -7.22
N LEU A 154 13.81 12.04 -7.72
CA LEU A 154 12.80 13.00 -8.15
C LEU A 154 12.34 13.91 -7.01
N VAL A 155 11.98 13.34 -5.86
CA VAL A 155 11.50 14.10 -4.69
C VAL A 155 12.61 14.99 -4.17
N LYS A 156 13.83 14.46 -3.99
CA LYS A 156 14.99 15.25 -3.55
C LYS A 156 15.30 16.41 -4.50
N ALA A 157 15.29 16.15 -5.82
CA ALA A 157 15.46 17.19 -6.82
C ALA A 157 14.36 18.26 -6.75
N SER A 158 13.10 17.88 -6.53
CA SER A 158 12.02 18.87 -6.34
C SER A 158 12.21 19.72 -5.10
N GLN A 159 12.64 19.15 -3.98
CA GLN A 159 12.88 19.90 -2.75
C GLN A 159 14.01 20.92 -2.94
N GLU A 160 15.09 20.55 -3.63
CA GLU A 160 16.22 21.45 -3.93
C GLU A 160 15.86 22.55 -4.95
N MET A 161 15.08 22.20 -5.98
CA MET A 161 14.76 23.12 -7.08
C MET A 161 13.62 24.09 -6.78
N LEU A 162 12.66 23.69 -5.95
CA LEU A 162 11.52 24.53 -5.57
C LEU A 162 11.94 25.48 -4.45
N LYS A 163 11.80 26.78 -4.72
CA LYS A 163 12.20 27.85 -3.80
C LYS A 163 11.02 28.71 -3.39
N GLY A 164 11.09 29.25 -2.17
CA GLY A 164 10.12 30.21 -1.64
C GLY A 164 8.68 29.71 -1.77
N GLU A 165 7.85 30.50 -2.45
CA GLU A 165 6.41 30.25 -2.59
C GLU A 165 6.09 28.91 -3.26
N GLN A 166 6.88 28.45 -4.24
CA GLN A 166 6.63 27.17 -4.90
C GLN A 166 6.69 26.00 -3.92
N ARG A 167 7.65 26.04 -2.98
CA ARG A 167 7.82 25.01 -1.95
C ARG A 167 6.64 25.04 -0.97
N SER A 168 6.22 26.23 -0.54
CA SER A 168 5.05 26.37 0.35
C SER A 168 3.78 25.82 -0.29
N ARG A 169 3.53 26.13 -1.57
CA ARG A 169 2.35 25.62 -2.29
C ARG A 169 2.36 24.10 -2.42
N LEU A 170 3.53 23.51 -2.69
CA LEU A 170 3.64 22.04 -2.78
C LEU A 170 3.37 21.39 -1.42
N ARG A 171 3.96 21.91 -0.34
CA ARG A 171 3.73 21.41 1.04
C ARG A 171 2.25 21.50 1.43
N GLU A 172 1.60 22.62 1.11
CA GLU A 172 0.17 22.79 1.38
C GLU A 172 -0.69 21.76 0.63
N LEU A 173 -0.38 21.51 -0.66
CA LEU A 173 -1.03 20.46 -1.42
C LEU A 173 -0.79 19.05 -0.83
N GLU A 174 0.44 18.75 -0.43
CA GLU A 174 0.78 17.45 0.18
C GLU A 174 0.05 17.25 1.51
N LYS A 175 -0.04 18.31 2.33
CA LYS A 175 -0.85 18.34 3.54
C LYS A 175 -2.33 18.11 3.23
N GLU A 176 -2.91 18.83 2.26
CA GLU A 176 -4.31 18.63 1.85
C GLU A 176 -4.58 17.20 1.39
N ARG A 177 -3.68 16.61 0.60
CA ARG A 177 -3.78 15.21 0.17
C ARG A 177 -3.71 14.24 1.34
N ARG A 178 -2.82 14.48 2.29
CA ARG A 178 -2.66 13.68 3.51
C ARG A 178 -3.93 13.75 4.36
N ASP A 179 -4.44 14.96 4.60
CA ASP A 179 -5.66 15.21 5.37
C ASP A 179 -6.88 14.55 4.71
N TYR A 180 -7.01 14.66 3.38
CA TYR A 180 -8.07 14.02 2.61
C TYR A 180 -8.01 12.49 2.71
N ARG A 181 -6.84 11.89 2.47
CA ARG A 181 -6.66 10.43 2.54
C ARG A 181 -6.90 9.92 3.95
N TYR A 182 -6.45 10.65 4.96
CA TYR A 182 -6.67 10.29 6.35
C TYR A 182 -8.14 10.29 6.72
N ARG A 183 -8.88 11.32 6.29
CA ARG A 183 -10.33 11.37 6.45
C ARG A 183 -11.02 10.17 5.81
N ALA A 184 -10.67 9.83 4.58
CA ALA A 184 -11.23 8.67 3.91
C ALA A 184 -10.92 7.35 4.66
N LEU A 185 -9.71 7.21 5.21
CA LEU A 185 -9.34 6.07 6.05
C LEU A 185 -10.20 5.99 7.32
N VAL A 186 -10.40 7.10 8.01
CA VAL A 186 -11.26 7.17 9.21
C VAL A 186 -12.70 6.81 8.87
N GLU A 187 -13.25 7.36 7.78
CA GLU A 187 -14.61 7.06 7.33
C GLU A 187 -14.77 5.57 6.97
N ALA A 188 -13.81 5.00 6.22
CA ALA A 188 -13.81 3.57 5.89
C ALA A 188 -13.70 2.69 7.14
N TYR A 189 -12.86 3.06 8.11
CA TYR A 189 -12.74 2.35 9.38
C TYR A 189 -14.05 2.36 10.16
N VAL A 190 -14.73 3.51 10.26
CA VAL A 190 -16.03 3.62 10.92
C VAL A 190 -17.11 2.80 10.19
N MET A 191 -17.06 2.70 8.87
CA MET A 191 -17.98 1.83 8.12
C MET A 191 -17.79 0.35 8.48
N LEU A 192 -16.57 -0.11 8.74
CA LEU A 192 -16.31 -1.49 9.19
C LEU A 192 -16.90 -1.78 10.58
N PHE A 193 -17.23 -0.76 11.39
CA PHE A 193 -17.92 -0.97 12.66
C PHE A 193 -19.39 -1.32 12.50
N ASP A 194 -20.04 -0.96 11.39
CA ASP A 194 -21.46 -1.23 11.22
C ASP A 194 -21.76 -2.75 11.28
N ASP A 195 -20.77 -3.60 10.96
CA ASP A 195 -20.86 -5.06 11.07
C ASP A 195 -20.90 -5.57 12.51
N VAL A 196 -20.29 -4.84 13.45
CA VAL A 196 -20.15 -5.25 14.86
C VAL A 196 -21.10 -4.48 15.76
N ALA A 197 -21.28 -3.18 15.49
CA ALA A 197 -22.07 -2.24 16.26
C ALA A 197 -22.87 -1.39 15.28
N PRO A 198 -24.18 -1.67 15.04
CA PRO A 198 -24.96 -0.92 14.07
C PRO A 198 -25.13 0.54 14.53
N LEU A 199 -24.39 1.46 13.91
CA LEU A 199 -24.42 2.87 14.25
C LEU A 199 -25.48 3.59 13.40
N SER A 200 -26.19 4.54 14.01
CA SER A 200 -27.00 5.51 13.24
C SER A 200 -26.10 6.43 12.41
N SER A 201 -26.65 7.09 11.38
CA SER A 201 -25.88 8.06 10.57
C SER A 201 -25.25 9.15 11.44
N THR A 202 -26.00 9.66 12.40
CA THR A 202 -25.54 10.70 13.33
C THR A 202 -24.43 10.19 14.26
N GLN A 203 -24.50 8.95 14.74
CA GLN A 203 -23.43 8.36 15.55
C GLN A 203 -22.17 8.12 14.71
N ARG A 204 -22.29 7.67 13.46
CA ARG A 204 -21.15 7.55 12.54
C ARG A 204 -20.45 8.88 12.30
N GLU A 205 -21.20 9.91 11.94
CA GLU A 205 -20.67 11.26 11.70
C GLU A 205 -19.93 11.80 12.94
N ARG A 206 -20.52 11.63 14.13
CA ARG A 206 -19.87 12.03 15.38
C ARG A 206 -18.62 11.20 15.70
N LEU A 207 -18.62 9.90 15.41
CA LEU A 207 -17.47 9.04 15.65
C LEU A 207 -16.32 9.38 14.71
N VAL A 208 -16.60 9.66 13.45
CA VAL A 208 -15.63 10.19 12.47
C VAL A 208 -15.05 11.51 12.99
N ALA A 209 -15.89 12.45 13.44
CA ALA A 209 -15.43 13.73 13.99
C ALA A 209 -14.53 13.53 15.22
N VAL A 210 -14.94 12.68 16.16
CA VAL A 210 -14.13 12.37 17.36
C VAL A 210 -12.79 11.76 16.98
N LEU A 211 -12.72 10.86 16.00
CA LEU A 211 -11.45 10.31 15.53
C LEU A 211 -10.58 11.40 14.92
N LEU A 212 -11.09 12.16 13.94
CA LEU A 212 -10.32 13.23 13.28
C LEU A 212 -9.80 14.31 14.24
N GLU A 213 -10.55 14.63 15.29
CA GLU A 213 -10.14 15.61 16.30
C GLU A 213 -9.06 15.09 17.28
N ASN A 214 -8.93 13.77 17.43
CA ASN A 214 -8.14 13.16 18.51
C ASN A 214 -7.05 12.21 18.02
N THR A 215 -6.87 12.09 16.72
CA THR A 215 -5.89 11.21 16.09
C THR A 215 -5.21 11.91 14.93
N TRP A 216 -4.05 11.41 14.51
CA TRP A 216 -3.22 12.04 13.48
C TRP A 216 -3.02 11.11 12.27
N PRO A 217 -2.83 11.66 11.06
CA PRO A 217 -2.45 10.88 9.89
C PRO A 217 -1.11 10.16 10.12
N PRO A 218 -0.89 8.98 9.50
CA PRO A 218 0.42 8.35 9.53
C PRO A 218 1.44 9.14 8.71
N ASN A 219 2.73 8.99 9.03
CA ASN A 219 3.83 9.53 8.23
C ASN A 219 3.83 8.92 6.81
N VAL A 220 3.54 7.63 6.70
CA VAL A 220 3.42 6.88 5.44
C VAL A 220 2.11 6.11 5.42
N PHE A 221 1.38 6.18 4.32
CA PHE A 221 0.20 5.36 4.10
C PHE A 221 0.51 4.10 3.28
N GLY A 222 -0.18 3.00 3.54
CA GLY A 222 0.00 1.74 2.82
C GLY A 222 -0.91 0.60 3.30
N THR A 223 -0.41 -0.63 3.20
CA THR A 223 -1.18 -1.84 3.55
C THR A 223 -1.54 -1.92 5.04
N ASN A 224 -0.83 -1.17 5.89
CA ASN A 224 -1.04 -1.15 7.34
C ASN A 224 -1.94 0.00 7.81
N ASP A 225 -2.60 0.73 6.90
CA ASP A 225 -3.47 1.87 7.22
C ASP A 225 -4.57 1.47 8.23
N GLN A 226 -5.16 0.28 8.07
CA GLN A 226 -6.17 -0.23 9.00
C GLN A 226 -5.61 -0.50 10.40
N HIS A 227 -4.45 -1.17 10.51
CA HIS A 227 -3.80 -1.40 11.80
C HIS A 227 -3.42 -0.09 12.49
N TYR A 228 -2.98 0.89 11.70
CA TYR A 228 -2.65 2.22 12.19
C TYR A 228 -3.87 2.92 12.82
N ILE A 229 -5.00 3.01 12.12
CA ILE A 229 -6.19 3.66 12.67
C ILE A 229 -6.78 2.89 13.86
N MET A 230 -6.69 1.55 13.86
CA MET A 230 -7.04 0.75 15.04
C MET A 230 -6.18 1.14 16.25
N HIS A 231 -4.86 1.24 16.08
CA HIS A 231 -3.98 1.68 17.15
C HIS A 231 -4.32 3.10 17.63
N GLN A 232 -4.46 4.06 16.71
CA GLN A 232 -4.83 5.44 17.05
C GLN A 232 -6.17 5.51 17.82
N SER A 233 -7.18 4.77 17.38
CA SER A 233 -8.49 4.69 18.06
C SER A 233 -8.37 4.15 19.50
N SER A 234 -7.43 3.24 19.75
CA SER A 234 -7.18 2.64 21.08
C SER A 234 -6.66 3.64 22.12
N LEU A 235 -6.12 4.77 21.67
CA LEU A 235 -5.58 5.84 22.52
C LEU A 235 -6.68 6.79 23.03
N LEU A 236 -7.90 6.70 22.49
CA LEU A 236 -9.01 7.53 22.94
C LEU A 236 -9.51 7.06 24.32
N SER A 237 -9.73 8.02 25.21
CA SER A 237 -10.40 7.74 26.47
C SER A 237 -11.88 7.47 26.23
N ARG A 238 -12.49 6.63 27.08
CA ARG A 238 -13.93 6.33 27.05
C ARG A 238 -14.80 7.59 26.99
N LYS A 239 -14.44 8.63 27.77
CA LYS A 239 -15.14 9.93 27.80
C LYS A 239 -15.14 10.66 26.45
N LYS A 240 -14.11 10.47 25.61
CA LYS A 240 -14.08 11.04 24.25
C LYS A 240 -15.05 10.30 23.32
N ILE A 241 -15.11 8.98 23.43
CA ILE A 241 -16.01 8.13 22.63
C ILE A 241 -17.48 8.37 23.00
N GLU A 242 -17.76 8.61 24.28
CA GLU A 242 -19.11 8.92 24.79
C GLU A 242 -19.75 10.14 24.11
N LYS A 243 -18.95 11.06 23.57
CA LYS A 243 -19.46 12.20 22.78
C LYS A 243 -20.09 11.78 21.45
N ALA A 244 -19.69 10.62 20.92
CA ALA A 244 -20.14 10.10 19.65
C ALA A 244 -21.20 9.01 19.78
N VAL A 245 -21.04 8.12 20.76
CA VAL A 245 -21.87 6.93 20.95
C VAL A 245 -22.22 6.77 22.42
N ASP A 246 -23.47 6.42 22.70
CA ASP A 246 -24.06 6.31 24.02
C ASP A 246 -24.66 4.92 24.30
N GLY A 247 -25.02 4.68 25.56
CA GLY A 247 -25.67 3.45 25.99
C GLY A 247 -24.80 2.19 25.81
N PRO A 248 -25.40 1.02 25.55
CA PRO A 248 -24.68 -0.25 25.40
C PRO A 248 -23.66 -0.27 24.24
N LEU A 249 -23.86 0.57 23.22
CA LEU A 249 -22.92 0.66 22.09
C LEU A 249 -21.59 1.30 22.50
N LEU A 250 -21.58 2.14 23.54
CA LEU A 250 -20.34 2.74 24.04
C LEU A 250 -19.35 1.69 24.53
N ASP A 251 -19.81 0.70 25.30
CA ASP A 251 -18.97 -0.39 25.79
C ASP A 251 -18.38 -1.20 24.63
N LEU A 252 -19.23 -1.56 23.66
CA LEU A 252 -18.83 -2.34 22.49
C LEU A 252 -17.80 -1.63 21.61
N VAL A 253 -18.01 -0.33 21.33
CA VAL A 253 -17.07 0.49 20.56
C VAL A 253 -15.76 0.66 21.33
N TYR A 254 -15.83 0.97 22.63
CA TYR A 254 -14.65 1.12 23.47
C TYR A 254 -13.81 -0.15 23.52
N ASP A 255 -14.42 -1.30 23.80
CA ASP A 255 -13.72 -2.59 23.87
C ASP A 255 -13.09 -2.96 22.53
N THR A 256 -13.76 -2.65 21.42
CA THR A 256 -13.21 -2.88 20.08
C THR A 256 -12.02 -1.96 19.80
N PHE A 257 -12.07 -0.69 20.19
CA PHE A 257 -10.92 0.21 20.09
C PHE A 257 -9.73 -0.30 20.92
N GLN A 258 -9.98 -0.85 22.12
CA GLN A 258 -8.91 -1.37 22.98
C GLN A 258 -8.12 -2.52 22.35
N LYS A 259 -8.70 -3.29 21.43
CA LYS A 259 -7.98 -4.33 20.66
C LYS A 259 -6.82 -3.76 19.84
N GLY A 260 -6.92 -2.49 19.42
CA GLY A 260 -5.89 -1.80 18.66
C GLY A 260 -4.56 -1.60 19.40
N LYS A 261 -4.53 -1.73 20.72
CA LYS A 261 -3.29 -1.61 21.52
C LYS A 261 -2.21 -2.60 21.11
N GLY A 262 -2.62 -3.78 20.65
CA GLY A 262 -1.69 -4.84 20.21
C GLY A 262 -0.84 -4.47 18.99
N TYR A 263 -1.28 -3.50 18.17
CA TYR A 263 -0.57 -3.14 16.94
C TYR A 263 0.59 -2.17 17.13
N LYS A 264 0.79 -1.59 18.32
CA LYS A 264 1.83 -0.58 18.55
C LYS A 264 3.23 -1.05 18.15
N SER A 265 3.69 -2.16 18.73
CA SER A 265 5.04 -2.67 18.46
C SER A 265 5.23 -3.08 17.01
N PHE A 266 4.19 -3.62 16.38
CA PHE A 266 4.20 -3.95 14.95
C PHE A 266 4.38 -2.69 14.09
N LEU A 267 3.57 -1.64 14.31
CA LEU A 267 3.65 -0.39 13.54
C LEU A 267 5.01 0.31 13.73
N GLU A 268 5.52 0.34 14.97
CA GLU A 268 6.85 0.90 15.28
C GLU A 268 7.97 0.14 14.57
N SER A 269 7.90 -1.20 14.51
CA SER A 269 8.88 -2.02 13.77
C SER A 269 8.88 -1.76 12.26
N GLN A 270 7.76 -1.25 11.73
CA GLN A 270 7.61 -0.86 10.32
C GLN A 270 7.93 0.62 10.08
N GLY A 271 8.32 1.37 11.12
CA GLY A 271 8.58 2.83 11.02
C GLY A 271 7.32 3.68 10.81
N ILE A 272 6.13 3.12 11.04
CA ILE A 272 4.86 3.84 10.90
C ILE A 272 4.57 4.56 12.22
N LYS A 273 4.51 5.89 12.15
CA LYS A 273 4.28 6.79 13.28
C LYS A 273 3.29 7.89 12.90
N PRO A 274 2.67 8.58 13.86
CA PRO A 274 1.96 9.83 13.59
C PRO A 274 2.86 10.81 12.82
N TYR A 275 2.29 11.44 11.81
CA TYR A 275 2.97 12.49 11.05
C TYR A 275 3.23 13.71 11.94
N ALA A 276 4.47 14.19 11.94
CA ALA A 276 4.84 15.48 12.50
C ALA A 276 5.25 16.43 11.36
N GLU A 277 4.88 17.71 11.44
CA GLU A 277 5.31 18.71 10.44
C GLU A 277 6.84 18.86 10.37
N GLU A 278 7.55 18.43 11.41
CA GLU A 278 9.02 18.40 11.45
C GLU A 278 9.63 17.25 10.62
N ASP A 279 8.81 16.31 10.14
CA ASP A 279 9.26 15.24 9.23
C ASP A 279 9.48 15.75 7.78
N GLU A 280 9.15 17.02 7.45
CA GLU A 280 9.24 17.69 6.12
C GLU A 280 10.44 18.66 5.93
#